data_AF-A0AAU1GKJ9-F1
#
_entry.id   AF-A0AAU1GKJ9-F1
#
_cell.length_a   1.000
_cell.length_b   1.000
_cell.length_c   1.000
_cell.angle_alpha   90.00
_cell.angle_beta   90.00
_cell.angle_gamma   90.00
#
_symmetry.space_group_name_H-M   'P 1'
#
loop_
_entity.id
_entity.type
_entity.pdbx_description
1 polymer ?
#
loop_
_entity_poly.entity_id
_entity_poly.type
_entity_poly.pdbx_seq_one_letter_code
_entity_poly.pdbx_strand_id
1 'polypeptide(L)'
;MARQERAVRTRRAILEAAAAVFDERGYEAATIADILSRAGVTKGALYFHFSSKQELAQGVLDEQFAEGGVPPRESKLQELFDVALVLAHRMKYQPMLSAGARLSLGPDMREIFGGGSVPGWIQFTEERLAQAKAQGELLPHVDPAETAWIISACWTGAQIYSQTLTDREDIEYRISGVYQHLYPSIATPAVLARLDMAADRGARVVAEIEALESAEPREPALP
;
A
#
# COMPACT_ATOMS: atom_id res chain seq x y z
N MET A 1 11.61 19.04 19.72
CA MET A 1 10.77 17.85 19.47
C MET A 1 9.36 18.22 18.99
N ALA A 2 8.59 19.05 19.71
CA ALA A 2 7.23 19.45 19.32
C ALA A 2 7.05 20.07 17.91
N ARG A 3 8.04 20.82 17.40
CA ARG A 3 7.99 21.39 16.03
C ARG A 3 8.13 20.33 14.93
N GLN A 4 8.90 19.27 15.20
CA GLN A 4 9.12 18.18 14.25
C GLN A 4 7.91 17.24 14.21
N GLU A 5 7.33 16.91 15.37
CA GLU A 5 6.08 16.15 15.44
C GLU A 5 4.91 16.87 14.76
N ARG A 6 4.81 18.19 14.94
CA ARG A 6 3.79 19.00 14.25
C ARG A 6 4.00 19.02 12.74
N ALA A 7 5.26 19.07 12.28
CA ALA A 7 5.59 19.01 10.86
C ALA A 7 5.25 17.64 10.24
N VAL A 8 5.53 16.54 10.95
CA VAL A 8 5.16 15.18 10.52
C VAL A 8 3.64 15.03 10.40
N ARG A 9 2.88 15.44 11.43
CA ARG A 9 1.41 15.41 11.41
C ARG A 9 0.82 16.26 10.29
N THR A 10 1.39 17.45 10.06
CA THR A 10 0.93 18.35 8.99
C THR A 10 1.22 17.76 7.62
N ARG A 11 2.42 17.19 7.41
CA ARG A 11 2.78 16.49 6.16
C ARG A 11 1.81 15.36 5.87
N ARG A 12 1.53 14.51 6.86
CA ARG A 12 0.57 13.39 6.74
C ARG A 12 -0.84 13.87 6.40
N ALA A 13 -1.36 14.87 7.10
CA ALA A 13 -2.68 15.43 6.81
C ALA A 13 -2.79 16.02 5.38
N ILE A 14 -1.72 16.63 4.88
CA ILE A 14 -1.65 17.13 3.50
C ILE A 14 -1.69 15.97 2.50
N LEU A 15 -0.94 14.90 2.75
CA LEU A 15 -0.94 13.69 1.91
C LEU A 15 -2.31 13.00 1.89
N GLU A 16 -2.94 12.84 3.06
CA GLU A 16 -4.30 12.28 3.21
C GLU A 16 -5.32 13.06 2.38
N ALA A 17 -5.32 14.39 2.50
CA ALA A 17 -6.20 15.26 1.73
C ALA A 17 -5.90 15.22 0.22
N ALA A 18 -4.62 15.24 -0.15
CA ALA A 18 -4.19 15.20 -1.55
C ALA A 18 -4.69 13.94 -2.24
N ALA A 19 -4.48 12.79 -1.60
CA ALA A 19 -4.90 11.52 -2.15
C ALA A 19 -6.43 11.42 -2.27
N ALA A 20 -7.20 11.89 -1.28
CA ALA A 20 -8.66 11.91 -1.40
C ALA A 20 -9.15 12.79 -2.58
N VAL A 21 -8.53 13.96 -2.79
CA VAL A 21 -8.86 14.82 -3.94
C VAL A 21 -8.48 14.15 -5.27
N PHE A 22 -7.31 13.52 -5.32
CA PHE A 22 -6.88 12.78 -6.51
C PHE A 22 -7.78 11.58 -6.82
N ASP A 23 -8.33 10.92 -5.80
CA ASP A 23 -9.24 9.78 -5.98
C ASP A 23 -10.58 10.21 -6.58
N GLU A 24 -11.14 11.32 -6.09
CA GLU A 24 -12.44 11.84 -6.52
C GLU A 24 -12.42 12.46 -7.91
N ARG A 25 -11.30 13.12 -8.27
CA ARG A 25 -11.24 13.97 -9.47
C ARG A 25 -10.22 13.51 -10.52
N GLY A 26 -9.32 12.59 -10.16
CA GLY A 26 -8.11 12.31 -10.93
C GLY A 26 -7.04 13.39 -10.78
N TYR A 27 -5.79 13.07 -11.13
CA TYR A 27 -4.64 13.98 -10.96
C TYR A 27 -4.78 15.26 -11.77
N GLU A 28 -5.24 15.17 -13.02
CA GLU A 28 -5.33 16.35 -13.90
C GLU A 28 -6.36 17.37 -13.40
N ALA A 29 -7.57 16.93 -13.07
CA ALA A 29 -8.63 17.82 -12.61
C ALA A 29 -8.47 18.27 -11.15
N ALA A 30 -7.61 17.61 -10.37
CA ALA A 30 -7.29 18.02 -9.00
C ALA A 30 -6.45 19.31 -8.98
N THR A 31 -6.83 20.24 -8.11
CA THR A 31 -6.10 21.48 -7.90
C THR A 31 -5.48 21.56 -6.50
N ILE A 32 -4.39 22.31 -6.35
CA ILE A 32 -3.81 22.63 -5.03
C ILE A 32 -4.84 23.32 -4.13
N ALA A 33 -5.76 24.10 -4.70
CA ALA A 33 -6.81 24.76 -3.92
C ALA A 33 -7.79 23.76 -3.28
N ASP A 34 -8.20 22.72 -4.03
CA ASP A 34 -9.04 21.63 -3.51
C ASP A 34 -8.36 20.93 -2.33
N ILE A 35 -7.06 20.66 -2.47
CA ILE A 35 -6.26 19.96 -1.46
C ILE A 35 -6.10 20.83 -0.20
N LEU A 36 -5.79 22.12 -0.35
CA LEU A 36 -5.71 23.05 0.78
C LEU A 36 -7.03 23.14 1.54
N SER A 37 -8.14 23.25 0.79
CA SER A 37 -9.48 23.31 1.36
C SER A 37 -9.79 22.05 2.16
N ARG A 38 -9.37 20.88 1.69
CA ARG A 38 -9.63 19.60 2.35
C ARG A 38 -8.71 19.34 3.54
N ALA A 39 -7.43 19.66 3.41
CA ALA A 39 -6.43 19.47 4.46
C ALA A 39 -6.61 20.44 5.64
N GLY A 40 -7.32 21.55 5.43
CA GLY A 40 -7.47 22.60 6.44
C GLY A 40 -6.14 23.31 6.76
N VAL A 41 -5.18 23.29 5.83
CA VAL A 41 -3.87 23.93 5.99
C VAL A 41 -3.74 25.18 5.13
N THR A 42 -2.80 26.05 5.49
CA THR A 42 -2.49 27.24 4.69
C THR A 42 -1.67 26.89 3.46
N LYS A 43 -1.74 27.74 2.43
CA LYS A 43 -0.90 27.62 1.23
C LYS A 43 0.59 27.54 1.59
N GLY A 44 1.06 28.38 2.52
CA GLY A 44 2.45 28.37 2.97
C GLY A 44 2.85 27.07 3.67
N ALA A 45 1.95 26.44 4.43
CA ALA A 45 2.21 25.15 5.07
C ALA A 45 2.33 24.02 4.04
N LEU A 46 1.50 24.00 2.99
CA LEU A 46 1.62 23.02 1.91
C LEU A 46 2.94 23.17 1.15
N TYR A 47 3.28 24.38 0.72
CA TYR A 47 4.52 24.64 -0.03
C TYR A 47 5.80 24.47 0.79
N PHE A 48 5.70 24.47 2.12
CA PHE A 48 6.81 24.10 2.99
C PHE A 48 7.14 22.60 2.88
N HIS A 49 6.16 21.75 2.60
CA HIS A 49 6.32 20.30 2.49
C HIS A 49 6.44 19.79 1.06
N PHE A 50 5.76 20.44 0.10
CA PHE A 50 5.69 20.01 -1.30
C PHE A 50 5.75 21.23 -2.23
N SER A 51 6.77 21.29 -3.07
CA SER A 51 7.02 22.37 -4.03
C SER A 51 6.04 22.37 -5.22
N SER A 52 5.37 21.25 -5.50
CA SER A 52 4.47 21.11 -6.64
C SER A 52 3.36 20.08 -6.42
N LYS A 53 2.31 20.13 -7.27
CA LYS A 53 1.26 19.09 -7.34
C LYS A 53 1.88 17.72 -7.67
N GLN A 54 2.94 17.71 -8.46
CA GLN A 54 3.69 16.50 -8.82
C GLN A 54 4.43 15.93 -7.60
N GLU A 55 5.20 16.73 -6.87
CA GLU A 55 5.91 16.25 -5.67
C GLU A 55 4.92 15.77 -4.59
N LEU A 56 3.76 16.42 -4.50
CA LEU A 56 2.70 15.99 -3.62
C LEU A 56 2.12 14.62 -4.03
N ALA A 57 1.86 14.42 -5.33
CA ALA A 57 1.43 13.12 -5.84
C ALA A 57 2.50 12.04 -5.63
N GLN A 58 3.78 12.35 -5.82
CA GLN A 58 4.87 11.44 -5.50
C GLN A 58 4.91 11.09 -4.01
N GLY A 59 4.76 12.09 -3.14
CA GLY A 59 4.68 11.87 -1.70
C GLY A 59 3.51 10.98 -1.29
N VAL A 60 2.36 11.07 -1.99
CA VAL A 60 1.22 10.16 -1.79
C VAL A 60 1.58 8.74 -2.20
N LEU A 61 2.30 8.57 -3.33
CA LEU A 61 2.74 7.26 -3.79
C LEU A 61 3.77 6.63 -2.85
N ASP A 62 4.68 7.43 -2.29
CA ASP A 62 5.73 6.98 -1.37
C ASP A 62 5.15 6.57 -0.01
N GLU A 63 4.12 7.28 0.47
CA GLU A 63 3.45 6.97 1.74
C GLU A 63 2.73 5.60 1.71
N GLN A 64 2.35 5.10 0.53
CA GLN A 64 1.80 3.74 0.39
C GLN A 64 2.77 2.66 0.85
N PHE A 65 4.08 2.93 0.84
CA PHE A 65 5.11 2.04 1.34
C PHE A 65 5.49 2.30 2.81
N ALA A 66 5.08 3.44 3.37
CA ALA A 66 5.54 3.92 4.66
C ALA A 66 4.59 3.64 5.84
N GLU A 67 3.28 3.48 5.61
CA GLU A 67 2.33 3.31 6.72
C GLU A 67 2.25 1.89 7.29
N GLY A 68 2.65 1.75 8.56
CA GLY A 68 2.27 0.66 9.46
C GLY A 68 2.59 -0.73 8.91
N GLY A 69 3.89 -1.01 8.82
CA GLY A 69 4.42 -2.25 8.27
C GLY A 69 3.84 -3.47 8.98
N VAL A 70 3.43 -4.45 8.18
CA VAL A 70 3.05 -5.76 8.68
C VAL A 70 4.20 -6.33 9.54
N PRO A 71 3.92 -6.87 10.73
CA PRO A 71 4.95 -7.47 11.57
C PRO A 71 5.71 -8.56 10.79
N PRO A 72 7.05 -8.63 10.90
CA PRO A 72 7.82 -9.66 10.23
C PRO A 72 7.27 -11.04 10.51
N ARG A 73 7.15 -11.87 9.48
CA ARG A 73 6.73 -13.28 9.62
C ARG A 73 7.92 -14.21 9.37
N GLU A 74 7.85 -15.40 9.96
CA GLU A 74 8.82 -16.47 9.70
C GLU A 74 8.79 -16.87 8.22
N SER A 75 7.59 -17.11 7.67
CA SER A 75 7.38 -17.31 6.24
C SER A 75 7.23 -15.99 5.51
N LYS A 76 8.06 -15.78 4.48
CA LYS A 76 7.99 -14.60 3.62
C LYS A 76 6.80 -14.63 2.68
N LEU A 77 6.29 -15.81 2.34
CA LEU A 77 4.99 -15.93 1.67
C LEU A 77 3.84 -15.48 2.56
N GLN A 78 3.86 -15.80 3.85
CA GLN A 78 2.85 -15.28 4.79
C GLN A 78 2.97 -13.76 4.97
N GLU A 79 4.19 -13.22 5.08
CA GLU A 79 4.42 -11.77 5.17
C GLU A 79 3.87 -11.05 3.94
N LEU A 80 4.15 -11.56 2.73
CA LEU A 80 3.66 -10.96 1.50
C LEU A 80 2.13 -11.03 1.40
N PHE A 81 1.51 -12.14 1.79
CA PHE A 81 0.05 -12.26 1.86
C PHE A 81 -0.56 -11.28 2.87
N ASP A 82 0.02 -11.17 4.06
CA ASP A 82 -0.44 -10.26 5.11
C ASP A 82 -0.37 -8.79 4.63
N VAL A 83 0.73 -8.39 3.98
CA VAL A 83 0.88 -7.04 3.39
C VAL A 83 -0.22 -6.78 2.39
N ALA A 84 -0.45 -7.71 1.48
CA ALA A 84 -1.54 -7.66 0.53
C ALA A 84 -2.87 -7.42 1.27
N LEU A 85 -3.27 -8.30 2.17
CA LEU A 85 -4.59 -8.23 2.81
C LEU A 85 -4.76 -7.01 3.70
N VAL A 86 -3.70 -6.52 4.34
CA VAL A 86 -3.73 -5.24 5.07
C VAL A 86 -3.99 -4.08 4.12
N LEU A 87 -3.35 -4.05 2.94
CA LEU A 87 -3.63 -3.02 1.95
C LEU A 87 -5.07 -3.11 1.43
N ALA A 88 -5.58 -4.31 1.15
CA ALA A 88 -6.97 -4.51 0.74
C ALA A 88 -7.96 -4.03 1.82
N HIS A 89 -7.68 -4.38 3.08
CA HIS A 89 -8.48 -3.95 4.22
C HIS A 89 -8.47 -2.42 4.36
N ARG A 90 -7.29 -1.80 4.35
CA ARG A 90 -7.14 -0.35 4.45
C ARG A 90 -7.75 0.38 3.26
N MET A 91 -7.69 -0.18 2.04
CA MET A 91 -8.33 0.40 0.85
C MET A 91 -9.84 0.58 1.00
N LYS A 92 -10.51 -0.22 1.84
CA LYS A 92 -11.94 -0.05 2.15
C LYS A 92 -12.23 1.21 2.97
N TYR A 93 -11.25 1.69 3.74
CA TYR A 93 -11.44 2.76 4.74
C TYR A 93 -10.55 3.99 4.48
N GLN A 94 -9.50 3.89 3.66
CA GLN A 94 -8.53 4.92 3.36
C GLN A 94 -8.53 5.26 1.86
N PRO A 95 -9.13 6.39 1.46
CA PRO A 95 -9.14 6.89 0.07
C PRO A 95 -7.73 7.09 -0.55
N MET A 96 -6.67 7.11 0.26
CA MET A 96 -5.31 7.36 -0.23
C MET A 96 -4.74 6.28 -1.14
N LEU A 97 -4.92 5.01 -0.75
CA LEU A 97 -4.46 3.84 -1.51
C LEU A 97 -5.23 3.69 -2.84
N SER A 98 -6.49 4.15 -2.86
CA SER A 98 -7.34 4.20 -4.05
C SER A 98 -6.81 5.15 -5.12
N ALA A 99 -6.46 6.36 -4.70
CA ALA A 99 -5.90 7.38 -5.57
C ALA A 99 -4.58 6.91 -6.17
N GLY A 100 -3.62 6.45 -5.37
CA GLY A 100 -2.30 6.03 -5.85
C GLY A 100 -2.38 4.96 -6.96
N ALA A 101 -3.29 4.00 -6.82
CA ALA A 101 -3.53 2.96 -7.82
C ALA A 101 -4.20 3.49 -9.10
N ARG A 102 -5.25 4.33 -8.99
CA ARG A 102 -5.89 4.98 -10.15
C ARG A 102 -4.96 5.92 -10.89
N LEU A 103 -4.17 6.68 -10.15
CA LEU A 103 -3.18 7.60 -10.70
C LEU A 103 -2.09 6.85 -11.46
N SER A 104 -1.58 5.73 -10.95
CA SER A 104 -0.48 5.01 -11.61
C SER A 104 -0.83 4.41 -12.98
N LEU A 105 -2.11 4.36 -13.36
CA LEU A 105 -2.60 3.74 -14.60
C LEU A 105 -3.00 4.75 -15.70
N GLY A 106 -2.91 6.05 -15.43
CA GLY A 106 -3.20 7.10 -16.43
C GLY A 106 -2.11 7.19 -17.52
N PRO A 107 -2.46 7.55 -18.78
CA PRO A 107 -1.51 7.66 -19.88
C PRO A 107 -0.34 8.61 -19.58
N ASP A 108 -0.64 9.75 -18.94
CA ASP A 108 0.36 10.79 -18.64
C ASP A 108 1.26 10.42 -17.44
N MET A 109 0.83 9.47 -16.61
CA MET A 109 1.49 9.13 -15.34
C MET A 109 2.70 8.23 -15.55
N ARG A 110 2.74 7.49 -16.67
CA ARG A 110 3.92 6.72 -17.09
C ARG A 110 5.08 7.66 -17.49
N GLU A 111 4.77 8.78 -18.14
CA GLU A 111 5.76 9.80 -18.52
C GLU A 111 6.15 10.71 -17.34
N ILE A 112 5.20 11.08 -16.48
CA ILE A 112 5.44 12.06 -15.40
C ILE A 112 6.03 11.41 -14.12
N PHE A 113 5.70 10.15 -13.84
CA PHE A 113 6.09 9.45 -12.60
C PHE A 113 6.78 8.09 -12.84
N GLY A 114 7.23 7.81 -14.07
CA GLY A 114 7.98 6.58 -14.38
C GLY A 114 7.22 5.28 -14.15
N GLY A 115 5.88 5.30 -14.15
CA GLY A 115 5.03 4.17 -13.79
C GLY A 115 4.46 4.20 -12.36
N GLY A 116 4.69 5.28 -11.61
CA GLY A 116 4.09 5.51 -10.30
C GLY A 116 4.60 4.55 -9.22
N SER A 117 3.71 4.04 -8.38
CA SER A 117 4.08 3.08 -7.32
C SER A 117 4.32 1.65 -7.83
N VAL A 118 3.97 1.34 -9.09
CA VAL A 118 4.01 -0.03 -9.61
C VAL A 118 5.44 -0.62 -9.62
N PRO A 119 6.49 0.08 -10.09
CA PRO A 119 7.86 -0.43 -9.99
C PRO A 119 8.31 -0.72 -8.55
N GLY A 120 7.92 0.15 -7.60
CA GLY A 120 8.22 -0.04 -6.18
C GLY A 120 7.53 -1.27 -5.59
N TRP A 121 6.27 -1.55 -5.96
CA TRP A 121 5.55 -2.76 -5.55
C TRP A 121 6.15 -4.03 -6.13
N ILE A 122 6.60 -3.99 -7.39
CA ILE A 122 7.29 -5.12 -8.02
C ILE A 122 8.60 -5.40 -7.27
N GLN A 123 9.43 -4.38 -7.04
CA GLN A 123 10.69 -4.55 -6.32
C GLN A 123 10.46 -5.05 -4.89
N PHE A 124 9.52 -4.45 -4.15
CA PHE A 124 9.14 -4.89 -2.80
C PHE A 124 8.77 -6.37 -2.78
N THR A 125 7.94 -6.80 -3.74
CA THR A 125 7.47 -8.17 -3.84
C THR A 125 8.61 -9.12 -4.23
N GLU A 126 9.45 -8.72 -5.18
CA GLU A 126 10.63 -9.47 -5.63
C GLU A 126 11.59 -9.72 -4.46
N GLU A 127 11.88 -8.70 -3.65
CA GLU A 127 12.76 -8.83 -2.48
C GLU A 127 12.23 -9.87 -1.48
N ARG A 128 10.92 -9.90 -1.22
CA ARG A 128 10.30 -10.92 -0.35
C ARG A 128 10.33 -12.31 -0.99
N LEU A 129 10.03 -12.42 -2.29
CA LEU A 129 10.07 -13.69 -3.00
C LEU A 129 11.51 -14.25 -3.09
N ALA A 130 12.52 -13.40 -3.25
CA ALA A 130 13.92 -13.79 -3.22
C ALA A 130 14.32 -14.34 -1.85
N GLN A 131 13.86 -13.72 -0.76
CA GLN A 131 14.05 -14.23 0.59
C GLN A 131 13.31 -15.57 0.79
N ALA A 132 12.06 -15.67 0.34
CA ALA A 132 11.29 -16.92 0.37
C ALA A 132 12.02 -18.05 -0.38
N LYS A 133 12.62 -17.74 -1.54
CA LYS A 133 13.43 -18.69 -2.32
C LYS A 133 14.65 -19.16 -1.54
N ALA A 134 15.38 -18.24 -0.91
CA ALA A 134 16.54 -18.56 -0.10
C ALA A 134 16.20 -19.41 1.14
N GLN A 135 14.98 -19.27 1.66
CA GLN A 135 14.46 -20.07 2.77
C GLN A 135 13.87 -21.43 2.35
N GLY A 136 13.85 -21.73 1.05
CA GLY A 136 13.26 -22.97 0.52
C GLY A 136 11.73 -22.99 0.53
N GLU A 137 11.08 -21.82 0.61
CA GLU A 137 9.62 -21.72 0.55
C GLU A 137 9.07 -21.84 -0.87
N LEU A 138 9.88 -21.53 -1.88
CA LEU A 138 9.49 -21.55 -3.29
C LEU A 138 9.90 -22.84 -4.01
N LEU A 139 9.13 -23.21 -5.03
CA LEU A 139 9.49 -24.28 -5.96
C LEU A 139 10.74 -23.89 -6.77
N PRO A 140 11.59 -24.86 -7.18
CA PRO A 140 12.90 -24.56 -7.79
C PRO A 140 12.84 -23.72 -9.07
N HIS A 141 11.76 -23.87 -9.85
CA HIS A 141 11.59 -23.23 -11.16
C HIS A 141 11.13 -21.77 -11.07
N VAL A 142 10.75 -21.28 -9.89
CA VAL A 142 10.15 -19.96 -9.71
C VAL A 142 11.21 -18.88 -9.87
N ASP A 143 11.00 -17.94 -10.79
CA ASP A 143 11.75 -16.69 -10.87
C ASP A 143 11.07 -15.63 -10.00
N PRO A 144 11.72 -15.12 -8.93
CA PRO A 144 11.17 -14.07 -8.08
C PRO A 144 10.76 -12.79 -8.83
N ALA A 145 11.54 -12.36 -9.84
CA ALA A 145 11.29 -11.10 -10.54
C ALA A 145 10.04 -11.22 -11.44
N GLU A 146 9.95 -12.30 -12.22
CA GLU A 146 8.79 -12.57 -13.07
C GLU A 146 7.52 -12.78 -12.21
N THR A 147 7.64 -13.54 -11.12
CA THR A 147 6.51 -13.81 -10.21
C THR A 147 6.04 -12.53 -9.52
N ALA A 148 6.95 -11.64 -9.11
CA ALA A 148 6.61 -10.36 -8.52
C ALA A 148 5.80 -9.47 -9.47
N TRP A 149 6.21 -9.43 -10.75
CA TRP A 149 5.48 -8.72 -11.79
C TRP A 149 4.06 -9.27 -11.96
N ILE A 150 3.90 -10.59 -12.02
CA ILE A 150 2.58 -11.26 -12.15
C ILE A 150 1.69 -10.96 -10.94
N ILE A 151 2.22 -11.08 -9.72
CA ILE A 151 1.47 -10.76 -8.49
C ILE A 151 1.00 -9.31 -8.51
N SER A 152 1.88 -8.36 -8.85
CA SER A 152 1.54 -6.93 -8.95
C SER A 152 0.45 -6.67 -10.00
N ALA A 153 0.53 -7.32 -11.16
CA ALA A 153 -0.48 -7.21 -12.20
C ALA A 153 -1.85 -7.79 -11.76
N CYS A 154 -1.85 -8.98 -11.14
CA CYS A 154 -3.07 -9.61 -10.64
C CYS A 154 -3.73 -8.80 -9.53
N TRP A 155 -2.92 -8.27 -8.60
CA TRP A 155 -3.36 -7.37 -7.54
C TRP A 155 -4.07 -6.14 -8.11
N THR A 156 -3.39 -5.45 -9.03
CA THR A 156 -3.89 -4.24 -9.67
C THR A 156 -5.20 -4.51 -10.41
N GLY A 157 -5.25 -5.60 -11.18
CA GLY A 157 -6.47 -6.01 -11.89
C GLY A 157 -7.63 -6.30 -10.95
N ALA A 158 -7.41 -7.07 -9.89
CA ALA A 158 -8.43 -7.38 -8.89
C ALA A 158 -8.98 -6.12 -8.21
N GLN A 159 -8.11 -5.18 -7.86
CA GLN A 159 -8.49 -3.89 -7.28
C GLN A 159 -9.37 -3.06 -8.23
N ILE A 160 -9.04 -2.99 -9.52
CA ILE A 160 -9.81 -2.24 -10.52
C ILE A 160 -11.20 -2.86 -10.70
N TYR A 161 -11.28 -4.19 -10.87
CA TYR A 161 -12.56 -4.87 -11.06
C TYR A 161 -13.44 -4.77 -9.81
N SER A 162 -12.87 -4.98 -8.63
CA SER A 162 -13.60 -4.83 -7.36
C SER A 162 -14.14 -3.41 -7.18
N GLN A 163 -13.33 -2.38 -7.45
CA GLN A 163 -13.82 -1.00 -7.46
C GLN A 163 -14.95 -0.75 -8.47
N THR A 164 -14.83 -1.30 -9.67
CA THR A 164 -15.79 -1.04 -10.76
C THR A 164 -17.12 -1.77 -10.54
N LEU A 165 -17.07 -2.98 -9.97
CA LEU A 165 -18.23 -3.88 -9.89
C LEU A 165 -18.93 -3.83 -8.54
N THR A 166 -18.21 -3.55 -7.45
CA THR A 166 -18.72 -3.67 -6.08
C THR A 166 -18.32 -2.51 -5.18
N ASP A 167 -17.74 -1.44 -5.74
CA ASP A 167 -17.15 -0.34 -4.95
C ASP A 167 -16.22 -0.86 -3.83
N ARG A 168 -15.46 -1.93 -4.12
CA ARG A 168 -14.52 -2.60 -3.22
C ARG A 168 -15.13 -3.36 -2.04
N GLU A 169 -16.44 -3.56 -1.99
CA GLU A 169 -17.05 -4.39 -0.93
C GLU A 169 -16.48 -5.81 -0.90
N ASP A 170 -16.03 -6.35 -2.04
CA ASP A 170 -15.47 -7.69 -2.17
C ASP A 170 -13.93 -7.75 -2.26
N ILE A 171 -13.21 -6.64 -2.04
CA ILE A 171 -11.77 -6.55 -2.35
C ILE A 171 -10.93 -7.57 -1.58
N GLU A 172 -11.13 -7.74 -0.28
CA GLU A 172 -10.40 -8.71 0.55
C GLU A 172 -10.60 -10.15 0.06
N TYR A 173 -11.82 -10.48 -0.37
CA TYR A 173 -12.15 -11.79 -0.95
C TYR A 173 -11.45 -12.01 -2.30
N ARG A 174 -11.48 -11.00 -3.20
CA ARG A 174 -10.82 -11.08 -4.52
C ARG A 174 -9.32 -11.25 -4.40
N ILE A 175 -8.73 -10.46 -3.52
CA ILE A 175 -7.32 -10.53 -3.22
C ILE A 175 -6.94 -11.89 -2.65
N SER A 176 -7.67 -12.38 -1.64
CA SER A 176 -7.42 -13.72 -1.08
C SER A 176 -7.48 -14.78 -2.19
N GLY A 177 -8.47 -14.69 -3.09
CA GLY A 177 -8.59 -15.56 -4.26
C GLY A 177 -7.38 -15.51 -5.20
N VAL A 178 -6.84 -14.33 -5.51
CA VAL A 178 -5.61 -14.19 -6.33
C VAL A 178 -4.48 -15.03 -5.76
N TYR A 179 -4.21 -14.90 -4.46
CA TYR A 179 -3.13 -15.63 -3.80
C TYR A 179 -3.42 -17.12 -3.68
N GLN A 180 -4.66 -17.51 -3.37
CA GLN A 180 -5.07 -18.92 -3.34
C GLN A 180 -4.88 -19.62 -4.69
N HIS A 181 -4.93 -18.90 -5.81
CA HIS A 181 -4.66 -19.45 -7.14
C HIS A 181 -3.20 -19.35 -7.57
N LEU A 182 -2.47 -18.32 -7.14
CA LEU A 182 -1.05 -18.15 -7.49
C LEU A 182 -0.13 -19.01 -6.62
N TYR A 183 -0.34 -19.05 -5.31
CA TYR A 183 0.58 -19.72 -4.36
C TYR A 183 0.76 -21.22 -4.60
N PRO A 184 -0.27 -22.01 -4.98
CA PRO A 184 -0.06 -23.42 -5.33
C PRO A 184 0.92 -23.65 -6.48
N SER A 185 1.12 -22.65 -7.35
CA SER A 185 2.05 -22.73 -8.49
C SER A 185 3.49 -22.33 -8.13
N ILE A 186 3.72 -21.68 -6.98
CA ILE A 186 5.04 -21.15 -6.60
C ILE A 186 5.56 -21.63 -5.25
N ALA A 187 4.69 -22.00 -4.31
CA ALA A 187 5.07 -22.41 -2.96
C ALA A 187 5.35 -23.92 -2.88
N THR A 188 6.27 -24.32 -2.01
CA THR A 188 6.41 -25.75 -1.68
C THR A 188 5.17 -26.26 -0.95
N PRO A 189 4.79 -27.55 -1.12
CA PRO A 189 3.59 -28.09 -0.46
C PRO A 189 3.59 -27.96 1.07
N ALA A 190 4.77 -28.06 1.68
CA ALA A 190 4.93 -27.95 3.14
C ALA A 190 4.66 -26.52 3.66
N VAL A 191 5.07 -25.50 2.91
CA VAL A 191 4.78 -24.11 3.24
C VAL A 191 3.33 -23.79 2.95
N LEU A 192 2.83 -24.16 1.75
CA LEU A 192 1.45 -23.91 1.34
C LEU A 192 0.42 -24.38 2.37
N ALA A 193 0.63 -25.56 2.96
CA ALA A 193 -0.26 -26.14 3.97
C ALA A 193 -0.31 -25.37 5.29
N ARG A 194 0.64 -24.46 5.55
CA ARG A 194 0.74 -23.67 6.79
C ARG A 194 0.29 -22.22 6.61
N LEU A 195 0.09 -21.77 5.37
CA LEU A 195 -0.31 -20.39 5.10
C LEU A 195 -1.76 -20.15 5.52
N ASP A 196 -1.99 -19.10 6.30
CA ASP A 196 -3.31 -18.56 6.59
C ASP A 196 -3.68 -17.59 5.48
N MET A 197 -4.46 -18.08 4.51
CA MET A 197 -4.90 -17.32 3.33
C MET A 197 -6.37 -16.91 3.40
N ALA A 198 -6.96 -16.82 4.59
CA ALA A 198 -8.35 -16.43 4.76
C ALA A 198 -8.58 -14.95 4.37
N ALA A 199 -9.76 -14.64 3.83
CA ALA A 199 -10.09 -13.28 3.40
C ALA A 199 -10.16 -12.27 4.56
N ASP A 200 -10.46 -12.74 5.78
CA ASP A 200 -10.51 -11.91 6.99
C ASP A 200 -9.13 -11.59 7.60
N ARG A 201 -8.05 -12.14 7.03
CA ARG A 201 -6.68 -11.99 7.52
C ARG A 201 -6.29 -10.53 7.69
N GLY A 202 -6.67 -9.67 6.74
CA GLY A 202 -6.33 -8.24 6.75
C GLY A 202 -6.79 -7.55 8.03
N ALA A 203 -8.07 -7.73 8.40
CA ALA A 203 -8.63 -7.20 9.64
C ALA A 203 -7.88 -7.69 10.90
N ARG A 204 -7.51 -8.98 10.93
CA ARG A 204 -6.78 -9.57 12.07
C ARG A 204 -5.37 -8.99 12.21
N VAL A 205 -4.66 -8.80 11.10
CA VAL A 205 -3.31 -8.22 11.10
C VAL A 205 -3.35 -6.72 11.42
N VAL A 206 -4.37 -5.97 10.96
CA VAL A 206 -4.55 -4.56 11.36
C VAL A 206 -4.75 -4.45 12.87
N ALA A 207 -5.60 -5.29 13.47
CA ALA A 207 -5.80 -5.29 14.92
C ALA A 207 -4.51 -5.66 15.69
N GLU A 208 -3.69 -6.56 15.14
CA GLU A 208 -2.35 -6.86 15.69
C GLU A 208 -1.42 -5.64 15.66
N ILE A 209 -1.37 -4.93 14.53
CA ILE A 209 -0.56 -3.71 14.38
C ILE A 209 -1.01 -2.65 15.41
N GLU A 210 -2.30 -2.38 15.51
CA GLU A 210 -2.85 -1.41 16.48
C GLU A 210 -2.53 -1.79 17.93
N ALA A 211 -2.59 -3.08 18.26
CA ALA A 211 -2.23 -3.58 19.59
C ALA A 211 -0.75 -3.35 19.89
N LEU A 212 0.15 -3.59 18.93
CA LEU A 212 1.58 -3.34 19.08
C LEU A 212 1.90 -1.86 19.25
N GLU A 213 1.28 -0.99 18.45
CA GLU A 213 1.43 0.47 18.56
C GLU A 213 0.92 1.01 19.91
N SER A 214 -0.14 0.40 20.46
CA SER A 214 -0.66 0.77 21.79
C SER A 214 0.22 0.30 22.96
N ALA A 215 1.05 -0.72 22.73
CA ALA A 215 1.92 -1.33 23.74
C ALA A 215 3.32 -0.69 23.81
N GLU A 216 3.72 0.10 22.81
CA GLU A 216 4.96 0.88 22.88
C GLU A 216 4.82 1.99 23.94
N PRO A 217 5.72 2.05 24.95
CA PRO A 217 5.67 3.11 25.94
C PRO A 217 5.96 4.44 25.25
N ARG A 218 4.97 5.35 25.24
CA ARG A 218 5.19 6.76 24.89
C ARG A 218 6.34 7.26 25.74
N GLU A 219 7.47 7.59 25.11
CA GLU A 219 8.60 8.22 25.78
C GLU A 219 8.08 9.36 26.68
N PRO A 220 8.46 9.40 27.98
CA PRO A 220 8.05 10.50 28.82
C PRO A 220 8.57 11.78 28.19
N ALA A 221 7.67 12.74 27.95
CA ALA A 221 8.05 14.08 27.55
C ALA A 221 9.09 14.60 28.55
N LEU A 222 10.34 14.71 28.09
CA LEU A 222 11.44 15.25 28.89
C LEU A 222 11.02 16.64 29.41
N PRO A 223 11.27 16.92 30.71
CA PRO A 223 10.75 18.07 31.43
C PRO A 223 11.25 19.42 30.89
#